data_AF-A0AAN7IN47-F1
#
_entry.id   AF-A0AAN7IN47-F1
#
_cell.length_a   1.000
_cell.length_b   1.000
_cell.length_c   1.000
_cell.angle_alpha   90.00
_cell.angle_beta   90.00
_cell.angle_gamma   90.00
#
_symmetry.space_group_name_H-M   'P 1'
#
loop_
_entity.id
_entity.type
_entity.pdbx_description
1 polymer ?
#
loop_
_entity_poly.entity_id
_entity_poly.type
_entity_poly.pdbx_seq_one_letter_code
_entity_poly.pdbx_strand_id
1 'polypeptide(L)'
;MFSQFFQLSPTSPQNLFFNPLFLPHYPLFFHKIPFKSHPFLLPKPKPLLHFHPLLATPPSNPAPLPNDQSWQTHEAQEAISEFLQGFGVSQADSDSISSNSPRYLKMLVDGVRDLDELSLWGSCGAEGKDFAVAGDAVVGFKKKVLYMAKEKGDNGKVAFLESVGLSLSAAMNVARYLSAESLPALVHKVKCLKELLFSGNNDGGRIGKNARRMMMYLSIPIDEELQQTLSFFEKIQARRGGLDMLGSNDASFRYLIESFPRLLLLSVESHMKPMVEFLENIGVPRGRLLNLILLFPPIIFYNIELIKLRVLAFKEVAVVDKDMGKLLLKYPWILSTSIRENYKEVLYFFNLEKVPILSVHRAIKSWPHILGCSTSKLKLMVEHFDELGVRNKKLGQVIAKSPQLLLRKPQELLQVNLNCLYTSIII
;
A
#
# COMPACT_ATOMS: atom_id res chain seq x y z
N MET A 1 46.53 9.11 -22.93
CA MET A 1 46.17 10.45 -23.43
C MET A 1 44.73 10.70 -23.02
N PHE A 2 44.35 11.61 -22.13
CA PHE A 2 45.01 12.73 -21.48
C PHE A 2 44.65 12.72 -19.98
N SER A 3 45.68 12.91 -19.17
CA SER A 3 45.61 13.36 -17.78
C SER A 3 45.86 14.87 -17.75
N GLN A 4 45.75 15.48 -16.55
CA GLN A 4 46.17 16.83 -16.12
C GLN A 4 45.03 17.86 -16.08
N PHE A 5 44.91 18.79 -15.13
CA PHE A 5 45.53 19.06 -13.82
C PHE A 5 44.65 20.17 -13.20
N PHE A 6 44.45 20.17 -11.87
CA PHE A 6 44.66 21.33 -10.99
C PHE A 6 44.38 20.91 -9.54
N GLN A 7 45.47 20.62 -8.81
CA GLN A 7 45.57 20.85 -7.39
C GLN A 7 46.32 22.17 -7.20
N LEU A 8 45.94 22.97 -6.21
CA LEU A 8 46.86 23.59 -5.25
C LEU A 8 46.06 23.94 -3.97
N SER A 9 46.59 23.45 -2.86
CA SER A 9 46.18 23.49 -1.45
C SER A 9 46.79 24.72 -0.72
N PRO A 10 46.94 24.75 0.63
CA PRO A 10 45.95 24.77 1.72
C PRO A 10 46.16 25.97 2.67
N THR A 11 45.17 26.33 3.50
CA THR A 11 45.42 27.07 4.76
C THR A 11 44.51 26.58 5.88
N SER A 12 45.09 26.43 7.07
CA SER A 12 44.48 26.17 8.38
C SER A 12 45.34 26.90 9.42
N PRO A 13 45.00 26.96 10.72
CA PRO A 13 43.69 27.03 11.36
C PRO A 13 43.62 28.25 12.32
N GLN A 14 42.43 28.75 12.66
CA GLN A 14 42.27 29.59 13.87
C GLN A 14 41.03 29.19 14.65
N ASN A 15 41.29 28.80 15.91
CA ASN A 15 40.35 28.60 17.00
C ASN A 15 39.56 29.88 17.29
N LEU A 16 38.24 29.79 17.39
CA LEU A 16 37.46 30.69 18.25
C LEU A 16 36.38 29.92 19.01
N PHE A 17 36.29 30.30 20.27
CA PHE A 17 35.55 29.70 21.37
C PHE A 17 34.03 29.80 21.24
N PHE A 18 33.36 28.85 21.90
CA PHE A 18 32.03 28.89 22.54
C PHE A 18 31.28 30.24 22.53
N ASN A 19 30.05 30.25 22.00
CA ASN A 19 28.85 30.30 22.87
C ASN A 19 27.56 29.88 22.12
N PRO A 20 26.70 29.04 22.73
CA PRO A 20 25.45 28.57 22.13
C PRO A 20 24.28 29.40 22.68
N LEU A 21 23.48 30.03 21.82
CA LEU A 21 22.24 30.65 22.27
C LEU A 21 21.12 30.56 21.22
N PHE A 22 19.95 30.14 21.74
CA PHE A 22 18.59 30.23 21.20
C PHE A 22 18.06 29.09 20.31
N LEU A 23 17.88 27.93 20.95
CA LEU A 23 16.71 27.06 20.73
C LEU A 23 15.55 27.57 21.61
N PRO A 24 14.35 27.86 21.06
CA PRO A 24 13.17 28.05 21.90
C PRO A 24 12.66 26.68 22.37
N HIS A 25 12.91 26.38 23.64
CA HIS A 25 12.13 25.39 24.39
C HIS A 25 10.68 25.87 24.51
N TYR A 26 9.74 25.10 23.98
CA TYR A 26 8.35 25.20 24.41
C TYR A 26 8.15 24.30 25.64
N PRO A 27 7.81 24.86 26.81
CA PRO A 27 7.49 24.08 27.99
C PRO A 27 6.10 23.43 27.84
N LEU A 28 6.02 22.14 28.17
CA LEU A 28 4.76 21.43 28.38
C LEU A 28 4.09 21.96 29.66
N PHE A 29 3.20 22.95 29.51
CA PHE A 29 2.32 23.37 30.60
C PHE A 29 1.03 22.55 30.59
N PHE A 30 0.91 21.66 31.57
CA PHE A 30 -0.37 21.12 32.01
C PHE A 30 -1.11 22.20 32.82
N HIS A 31 -2.08 22.87 32.20
CA HIS A 31 -3.07 23.66 32.94
C HIS A 31 -4.42 22.94 32.94
N LYS A 32 -4.79 22.42 34.12
CA LYS A 32 -6.18 22.18 34.50
C LYS A 32 -6.87 23.53 34.66
N ILE A 33 -7.93 23.78 33.90
CA ILE A 33 -8.83 24.93 34.10
C ILE A 33 -10.29 24.43 34.04
N PRO A 34 -11.19 24.96 34.90
CA PRO A 34 -12.45 24.31 35.25
C PRO A 34 -13.60 24.69 34.31
N PHE A 35 -14.56 23.78 34.17
CA PHE A 35 -15.81 24.02 33.47
C PHE A 35 -16.72 24.97 34.26
N LYS A 36 -17.04 26.13 33.69
CA LYS A 36 -18.29 26.86 33.96
C LYS A 36 -18.97 27.18 32.63
N SER A 37 -20.19 26.69 32.51
CA SER A 37 -21.11 26.84 31.39
C SER A 37 -21.82 28.19 31.41
N HIS A 38 -21.98 28.84 30.24
CA HIS A 38 -23.20 29.56 29.82
C HIS A 38 -23.11 29.98 28.32
N PRO A 39 -24.26 30.23 27.66
CA PRO A 39 -24.54 29.70 26.33
C PRO A 39 -24.31 30.70 25.19
N PHE A 40 -23.82 30.21 24.05
CA PHE A 40 -23.88 30.92 22.77
C PHE A 40 -24.77 30.13 21.80
N LEU A 41 -25.72 30.86 21.22
CA LEU A 41 -26.71 30.39 20.24
C LEU A 41 -26.02 29.94 18.95
N LEU A 42 -26.25 28.68 18.57
CA LEU A 42 -25.88 28.12 17.26
C LEU A 42 -27.09 28.14 16.31
N PRO A 43 -26.89 28.38 15.00
CA PRO A 43 -27.93 28.19 14.00
C PRO A 43 -28.29 26.71 13.83
N LYS A 44 -29.59 26.44 13.59
CA LYS A 44 -30.19 25.09 13.57
C LYS A 44 -29.57 24.16 12.52
N PRO A 45 -29.27 22.88 12.84
CA PRO A 45 -28.87 21.86 11.87
C PRO A 45 -30.08 21.27 11.13
N LYS A 46 -29.89 20.92 9.85
CA LYS A 46 -30.82 20.10 9.05
C LYS A 46 -30.81 18.64 9.53
N PRO A 47 -31.93 17.90 9.50
CA PRO A 47 -32.03 16.59 10.15
C PRO A 47 -31.23 15.50 9.42
N LEU A 48 -30.39 14.80 10.19
CA LEU A 48 -29.69 13.58 9.81
C LEU A 48 -30.61 12.37 10.09
N LEU A 49 -30.96 11.61 9.05
CA LEU A 49 -31.71 10.36 9.20
C LEU A 49 -30.81 9.29 9.85
N HIS A 50 -31.24 8.79 11.00
CA HIS A 50 -30.62 7.69 11.74
C HIS A 50 -30.95 6.35 11.09
N PHE A 51 -29.93 5.51 10.86
CA PHE A 51 -30.09 4.11 10.45
C PHE A 51 -30.07 3.20 11.68
N HIS A 52 -31.11 2.36 11.84
CA HIS A 52 -31.12 1.27 12.82
C HIS A 52 -30.63 -0.05 12.18
N PRO A 53 -29.88 -0.90 12.92
CA PRO A 53 -29.39 -2.17 12.41
C PRO A 53 -30.43 -3.29 12.62
N LEU A 54 -30.78 -4.01 11.56
CA LEU A 54 -31.56 -5.25 11.64
C LEU A 54 -30.67 -6.48 11.39
N LEU A 55 -30.87 -7.48 12.24
CA LEU A 55 -30.15 -8.76 12.33
C LEU A 55 -30.23 -9.58 11.03
N ALA A 56 -29.10 -10.22 10.68
CA ALA A 56 -28.95 -11.06 9.49
C ALA A 56 -29.38 -12.51 9.74
N THR A 57 -30.04 -13.13 8.76
CA THR A 57 -30.24 -14.58 8.62
C THR A 57 -29.34 -15.17 7.51
N PRO A 58 -28.98 -16.46 7.56
CA PRO A 58 -27.93 -17.06 6.71
C PRO A 58 -28.42 -17.37 5.27
N PRO A 59 -27.50 -17.54 4.30
CA PRO A 59 -27.84 -17.56 2.87
C PRO A 59 -28.32 -18.94 2.42
N SER A 60 -29.46 -18.97 1.73
CA SER A 60 -29.86 -20.09 0.87
C SER A 60 -29.71 -19.66 -0.60
N ASN A 61 -29.33 -20.61 -1.46
CA ASN A 61 -28.94 -20.39 -2.86
C ASN A 61 -29.94 -19.50 -3.64
N PRO A 62 -29.47 -18.58 -4.51
CA PRO A 62 -30.36 -17.66 -5.19
C PRO A 62 -31.16 -18.38 -6.27
N ALA A 63 -32.49 -18.22 -6.20
CA ALA A 63 -33.40 -18.53 -7.29
C ALA A 63 -33.17 -17.58 -8.48
N PRO A 64 -33.55 -17.94 -9.73
CA PRO A 64 -33.41 -17.07 -10.88
C PRO A 64 -34.20 -15.77 -10.71
N LEU A 65 -33.59 -14.64 -11.06
CA LEU A 65 -34.17 -13.30 -10.91
C LEU A 65 -35.39 -13.11 -11.85
N PRO A 66 -36.49 -12.48 -11.40
CA PRO A 66 -37.68 -12.25 -12.23
C PRO A 66 -37.44 -11.23 -13.36
N ASN A 67 -38.18 -11.40 -14.47
CA ASN A 67 -38.05 -10.69 -15.74
C ASN A 67 -38.23 -9.15 -15.66
N ASP A 68 -38.85 -8.62 -14.60
CA ASP A 68 -39.03 -7.17 -14.38
C ASP A 68 -37.77 -6.44 -13.89
N GLN A 69 -36.80 -7.17 -13.32
CA GLN A 69 -35.56 -6.54 -12.84
C GLN A 69 -34.54 -6.35 -13.97
N SER A 70 -34.65 -7.07 -15.08
CA SER A 70 -33.69 -6.99 -16.19
C SER A 70 -33.82 -5.70 -16.99
N TRP A 71 -35.05 -5.26 -17.30
CA TRP A 71 -35.28 -4.01 -18.04
C TRP A 71 -34.86 -2.78 -17.22
N GLN A 72 -35.18 -2.75 -15.92
CA GLN A 72 -34.77 -1.67 -15.03
C GLN A 72 -33.25 -1.62 -14.87
N THR A 73 -32.60 -2.79 -14.79
CA THR A 73 -31.14 -2.85 -14.72
C THR A 73 -30.50 -2.26 -15.97
N HIS A 74 -31.00 -2.62 -17.16
CA HIS A 74 -30.48 -2.09 -18.42
C HIS A 74 -30.70 -0.57 -18.54
N GLU A 75 -31.92 -0.09 -18.26
CA GLU A 75 -32.25 1.33 -18.34
C GLU A 75 -31.45 2.16 -17.31
N ALA A 76 -31.23 1.62 -16.11
CA ALA A 76 -30.38 2.26 -15.11
C ALA A 76 -28.89 2.25 -15.50
N GLN A 77 -28.39 1.18 -16.14
CA GLN A 77 -27.03 1.13 -16.68
C GLN A 77 -26.82 2.17 -17.78
N GLU A 78 -27.79 2.34 -18.68
CA GLU A 78 -27.77 3.40 -19.68
C GLU A 78 -27.78 4.79 -19.02
N ALA A 79 -28.60 4.99 -17.99
CA ALA A 79 -28.66 6.26 -17.25
C ALA A 79 -27.29 6.62 -16.66
N ILE A 80 -26.61 5.64 -16.05
CA ILE A 80 -25.26 5.83 -15.49
C ILE A 80 -24.26 6.07 -16.62
N SER A 81 -24.31 5.33 -17.72
CA SER A 81 -23.40 5.55 -18.85
C SER A 81 -23.51 6.98 -19.39
N GLU A 82 -24.74 7.47 -19.61
CA GLU A 82 -25.01 8.84 -20.04
C GLU A 82 -24.50 9.88 -19.03
N PHE A 83 -24.73 9.62 -17.73
CA PHE A 83 -24.22 10.47 -16.65
C PHE A 83 -22.68 10.57 -16.64
N LEU A 84 -21.98 9.45 -16.82
CA LEU A 84 -20.50 9.40 -16.85
C LEU A 84 -19.95 10.12 -18.09
N GLN A 85 -20.60 9.97 -19.24
CA GLN A 85 -20.25 10.68 -20.47
C GLN A 85 -20.40 12.20 -20.32
N GLY A 86 -21.37 12.67 -19.53
CA GLY A 86 -21.52 14.07 -19.17
C GLY A 86 -20.29 14.69 -18.49
N PHE A 87 -19.42 13.87 -17.88
CA PHE A 87 -18.13 14.31 -17.31
C PHE A 87 -16.95 14.18 -18.28
N GLY A 88 -17.16 13.72 -19.51
CA GLY A 88 -16.12 13.53 -20.53
C GLY A 88 -15.47 12.15 -20.55
N VAL A 89 -16.11 11.12 -19.96
CA VAL A 89 -15.66 9.73 -20.07
C VAL A 89 -16.11 9.15 -21.41
N SER A 90 -15.24 8.37 -22.07
CA SER A 90 -15.58 7.76 -23.37
C SER A 90 -16.78 6.81 -23.28
N GLN A 91 -17.56 6.67 -24.35
CA GLN A 91 -18.72 5.75 -24.38
C GLN A 91 -18.35 4.33 -23.91
N ALA A 92 -17.28 3.76 -24.47
CA ALA A 92 -16.83 2.41 -24.12
C ALA A 92 -16.44 2.28 -22.63
N ASP A 93 -15.78 3.30 -22.07
CA ASP A 93 -15.45 3.30 -20.65
C ASP A 93 -16.69 3.47 -19.77
N SER A 94 -17.61 4.34 -20.14
CA SER A 94 -18.87 4.57 -19.43
C SER A 94 -19.73 3.32 -19.37
N ASP A 95 -19.85 2.59 -20.48
CA ASP A 95 -20.56 1.31 -20.55
C ASP A 95 -19.85 0.22 -19.74
N SER A 96 -18.51 0.19 -19.78
CA SER A 96 -17.73 -0.71 -18.94
C SER A 96 -17.91 -0.39 -17.45
N ILE A 97 -17.98 0.88 -17.07
CA ILE A 97 -18.13 1.29 -15.67
C ILE A 97 -19.53 0.94 -15.17
N SER A 98 -20.58 1.26 -15.94
CA SER A 98 -21.97 1.01 -15.54
C SER A 98 -22.26 -0.49 -15.40
N SER A 99 -21.74 -1.31 -16.33
CA SER A 99 -21.88 -2.78 -16.27
C SER A 99 -21.11 -3.42 -15.12
N ASN A 100 -20.00 -2.83 -14.67
CA ASN A 100 -19.15 -3.37 -13.60
C ASN A 100 -19.38 -2.69 -12.23
N SER A 101 -20.43 -1.89 -12.05
CA SER A 101 -20.76 -1.24 -10.77
C SER A 101 -22.15 -1.61 -10.22
N PRO A 102 -22.45 -2.91 -10.05
CA PRO A 102 -23.81 -3.37 -9.74
C PRO A 102 -24.33 -2.93 -8.36
N ARG A 103 -23.47 -2.72 -7.36
CA ARG A 103 -23.93 -2.28 -6.03
C ARG A 103 -24.24 -0.80 -6.01
N TYR A 104 -23.46 0.01 -6.72
CA TYR A 104 -23.75 1.42 -6.95
C TYR A 104 -25.07 1.57 -7.72
N LEU A 105 -25.25 0.83 -8.80
CA LEU A 105 -26.48 0.78 -9.57
C LEU A 105 -27.67 0.44 -8.67
N LYS A 106 -27.57 -0.66 -7.90
CA LYS A 106 -28.61 -1.09 -6.97
C LYS A 106 -28.96 0.00 -5.94
N MET A 107 -27.95 0.67 -5.37
CA MET A 107 -28.16 1.77 -4.41
C MET A 107 -28.98 2.91 -5.02
N LEU A 108 -28.73 3.28 -6.28
CA LEU A 108 -29.51 4.32 -6.96
C LEU A 108 -30.94 3.86 -7.23
N VAL A 109 -31.12 2.63 -7.73
CA VAL A 109 -32.44 2.05 -8.03
C VAL A 109 -33.28 1.90 -6.77
N ASP A 110 -32.70 1.40 -5.67
CA ASP A 110 -33.38 1.32 -4.38
C ASP A 110 -33.83 2.71 -3.91
N GLY A 111 -32.99 3.73 -4.06
CA GLY A 111 -33.38 5.11 -3.73
C GLY A 111 -34.48 5.70 -4.63
N VAL A 112 -34.54 5.30 -5.92
CA VAL A 112 -35.67 5.65 -6.80
C VAL A 112 -36.96 5.01 -6.30
N ARG A 113 -36.92 3.72 -5.94
CA ARG A 113 -38.07 2.99 -5.41
C ARG A 113 -38.57 3.62 -4.12
N ASP A 114 -37.67 3.95 -3.20
CA ASP A 114 -38.02 4.58 -1.92
C ASP A 114 -38.72 5.94 -2.13
N LEU A 115 -38.25 6.76 -3.08
CA LEU A 115 -38.89 8.04 -3.41
C LEU A 115 -40.23 7.89 -4.14
N ASP A 116 -40.36 6.86 -4.98
CA ASP A 116 -41.63 6.50 -5.65
C ASP A 116 -42.70 6.08 -4.64
N GLU A 117 -42.34 5.21 -3.70
CA GLU A 117 -43.23 4.77 -2.61
C GLU A 117 -43.71 5.94 -1.75
N LEU A 118 -42.84 6.93 -1.52
CA LEU A 118 -43.15 8.11 -0.70
C LEU A 118 -43.77 9.26 -1.51
N SER A 119 -43.89 9.16 -2.84
CA SER A 119 -44.36 10.24 -3.73
C SER A 119 -43.61 11.57 -3.56
N LEU A 120 -42.31 11.52 -3.24
CA LEU A 120 -41.51 12.68 -2.85
C LEU A 120 -40.79 13.40 -4.00
N TRP A 121 -40.98 12.97 -5.25
CA TRP A 121 -40.32 13.59 -6.41
C TRP A 121 -40.64 15.08 -6.58
N GLY A 122 -41.83 15.53 -6.17
CA GLY A 122 -42.20 16.95 -6.21
C GLY A 122 -41.40 17.83 -5.25
N SER A 123 -40.84 17.25 -4.18
CA SER A 123 -40.06 17.95 -3.16
C SER A 123 -38.55 17.99 -3.46
N CYS A 124 -38.10 17.21 -4.46
CA CYS A 124 -36.71 17.07 -4.85
C CYS A 124 -36.20 18.18 -5.80
N GLY A 125 -37.10 19.01 -6.34
CA GLY A 125 -36.76 20.11 -7.23
C GLY A 125 -36.47 21.43 -6.49
N ALA A 126 -35.22 21.70 -6.15
CA ALA A 126 -34.78 23.04 -5.73
C ALA A 126 -33.95 23.70 -6.85
N GLU A 127 -34.67 24.14 -7.88
CA GLU A 127 -34.39 25.21 -8.87
C GLU A 127 -35.17 24.87 -10.15
N GLY A 128 -36.43 25.34 -10.20
CA GLY A 128 -37.22 25.60 -11.42
C GLY A 128 -37.26 24.57 -12.55
N LYS A 129 -38.42 23.90 -12.68
CA LYS A 129 -39.09 23.49 -13.95
C LYS A 129 -38.79 22.15 -14.65
N ASP A 130 -38.00 21.21 -14.12
CA ASP A 130 -37.81 19.92 -14.84
C ASP A 130 -38.76 18.77 -14.44
N PHE A 131 -39.36 18.81 -13.24
CA PHE A 131 -40.22 17.71 -12.76
C PHE A 131 -41.73 18.03 -12.77
N ALA A 132 -42.11 19.27 -13.05
CA ALA A 132 -43.49 19.72 -12.97
C ALA A 132 -43.80 20.82 -13.99
N VAL A 133 -43.95 20.47 -15.28
CA VAL A 133 -44.77 21.25 -16.20
C VAL A 133 -45.50 20.31 -17.18
N ALA A 134 -46.83 20.37 -17.10
CA ALA A 134 -47.82 20.03 -18.12
C ALA A 134 -47.84 18.58 -18.65
N GLY A 135 -48.71 17.77 -18.04
CA GLY A 135 -49.73 17.04 -18.81
C GLY A 135 -49.26 16.06 -19.87
N ASP A 136 -48.14 15.36 -19.69
CA ASP A 136 -47.92 14.01 -20.22
C ASP A 136 -46.65 13.39 -19.60
N ALA A 137 -46.65 12.08 -19.40
CA ALA A 137 -45.55 11.23 -18.93
C ALA A 137 -45.09 11.34 -17.46
N VAL A 138 -45.36 10.26 -16.71
CA VAL A 138 -44.56 9.76 -15.58
C VAL A 138 -43.07 10.04 -15.85
N VAL A 139 -42.36 10.72 -14.94
CA VAL A 139 -40.92 10.92 -15.06
C VAL A 139 -40.28 9.55 -15.32
N GLY A 140 -39.71 9.38 -16.52
CA GLY A 140 -39.14 8.10 -16.95
C GLY A 140 -38.10 7.60 -15.96
N PHE A 141 -38.08 6.28 -15.72
CA PHE A 141 -37.21 5.65 -14.73
C PHE A 141 -35.73 6.03 -14.93
N LYS A 142 -35.25 6.07 -16.18
CA LYS A 142 -33.91 6.59 -16.56
C LYS A 142 -33.62 7.98 -15.98
N LYS A 143 -34.55 8.94 -16.10
CA LYS A 143 -34.38 10.31 -15.60
C LYS A 143 -34.30 10.35 -14.07
N LYS A 144 -35.09 9.52 -13.39
CA LYS A 144 -35.06 9.39 -11.92
C LYS A 144 -33.70 8.87 -11.44
N VAL A 145 -33.16 7.83 -12.09
CA VAL A 145 -31.82 7.30 -11.77
C VAL A 145 -30.74 8.35 -12.00
N LEU A 146 -30.80 9.09 -13.10
CA LEU A 146 -29.85 10.16 -13.41
C LEU A 146 -29.91 11.30 -12.39
N TYR A 147 -31.10 11.65 -11.90
CA TYR A 147 -31.26 12.59 -10.79
C TYR A 147 -30.59 12.06 -9.50
N MET A 148 -30.84 10.80 -9.12
CA MET A 148 -30.21 10.20 -7.93
C MET A 148 -28.68 10.19 -8.01
N ALA A 149 -28.12 9.94 -9.20
CA ALA A 149 -26.68 10.00 -9.43
C ALA A 149 -26.12 11.42 -9.26
N LYS A 150 -26.84 12.45 -9.72
CA LYS A 150 -26.47 13.86 -9.54
C LYS A 150 -26.51 14.27 -8.06
N GLU A 151 -27.58 13.93 -7.35
CA GLU A 151 -27.75 14.25 -5.93
C GLU A 151 -26.69 13.60 -5.03
N LYS A 152 -26.12 12.46 -5.45
CA LYS A 152 -25.00 11.84 -4.72
C LYS A 152 -23.76 12.74 -4.62
N GLY A 153 -23.55 13.66 -5.57
CA GLY A 153 -22.43 14.59 -5.57
C GLY A 153 -21.05 13.93 -5.68
N ASP A 154 -20.99 12.64 -6.07
CA ASP A 154 -19.73 11.90 -6.21
C ASP A 154 -19.11 12.00 -7.61
N ASN A 155 -19.83 12.65 -8.54
CA ASN A 155 -19.43 12.85 -9.94
C ASN A 155 -19.01 11.55 -10.63
N GLY A 156 -19.69 10.44 -10.33
CA GLY A 156 -19.44 9.12 -10.93
C GLY A 156 -18.21 8.39 -10.41
N LYS A 157 -17.46 8.96 -9.46
CA LYS A 157 -16.23 8.36 -8.93
C LYS A 157 -16.48 7.06 -8.17
N VAL A 158 -17.60 6.95 -7.46
CA VAL A 158 -17.94 5.72 -6.71
C VAL A 158 -18.25 4.57 -7.67
N ALA A 159 -19.03 4.83 -8.72
CA ALA A 159 -19.30 3.85 -9.78
C ALA A 159 -17.99 3.38 -10.42
N PHE A 160 -17.12 4.31 -10.80
CA PHE A 160 -15.81 3.98 -11.36
C PHE A 160 -14.95 3.14 -10.40
N LEU A 161 -14.82 3.54 -9.14
CA LEU A 161 -14.02 2.82 -8.15
C LEU A 161 -14.56 1.41 -7.86
N GLU A 162 -15.89 1.23 -7.85
CA GLU A 162 -16.49 -0.10 -7.79
C GLU A 162 -16.17 -0.93 -9.05
N SER A 163 -16.26 -0.34 -10.25
CA SER A 163 -15.93 -1.02 -11.51
C SER A 163 -14.48 -1.51 -11.58
N VAL A 164 -13.59 -0.87 -10.83
CA VAL A 164 -12.18 -1.26 -10.69
C VAL A 164 -11.97 -2.35 -9.63
N GLY A 165 -13.05 -2.75 -8.94
CA GLY A 165 -13.12 -3.92 -8.07
C GLY A 165 -13.40 -3.61 -6.60
N LEU A 166 -13.46 -2.34 -6.18
CA LEU A 166 -13.69 -2.00 -4.77
C LEU A 166 -15.10 -2.39 -4.30
N SER A 167 -15.26 -2.67 -3.01
CA SER A 167 -16.61 -2.72 -2.43
C SER A 167 -17.22 -1.32 -2.46
N LEU A 168 -18.56 -1.23 -2.45
CA LEU A 168 -19.26 0.05 -2.44
C LEU A 168 -18.78 0.97 -1.29
N SER A 169 -18.60 0.41 -0.09
CA SER A 169 -18.10 1.14 1.08
C SER A 169 -16.66 1.64 0.89
N ALA A 170 -15.78 0.80 0.35
CA ALA A 170 -14.40 1.18 0.04
C ALA A 170 -14.37 2.25 -1.05
N ALA A 171 -15.15 2.10 -2.12
CA ALA A 171 -15.28 3.08 -3.19
C ALA A 171 -15.73 4.44 -2.66
N MET A 172 -16.75 4.49 -1.79
CA MET A 172 -17.19 5.72 -1.12
C MET A 172 -16.08 6.36 -0.28
N ASN A 173 -15.34 5.56 0.50
CA ASN A 173 -14.25 6.09 1.34
C ASN A 173 -13.09 6.62 0.50
N VAL A 174 -12.69 5.89 -0.55
CA VAL A 174 -11.61 6.28 -1.47
C VAL A 174 -12.01 7.54 -2.26
N ALA A 175 -13.27 7.62 -2.73
CA ALA A 175 -13.77 8.78 -3.49
C ALA A 175 -13.61 10.11 -2.72
N ARG A 176 -13.71 10.10 -1.39
CA ARG A 176 -13.50 11.30 -0.56
C ARG A 176 -12.09 11.88 -0.68
N TYR A 177 -11.07 11.05 -0.91
CA TYR A 177 -9.69 11.52 -1.14
C TYR A 177 -9.51 12.14 -2.54
N LEU A 178 -10.43 11.88 -3.46
CA LEU A 178 -10.35 12.22 -4.87
C LEU A 178 -11.33 13.34 -5.25
N SER A 179 -11.83 14.10 -4.27
CA SER A 179 -12.83 15.15 -4.49
C SER A 179 -12.38 16.17 -5.54
N ALA A 180 -11.10 16.54 -5.52
CA ALA A 180 -10.49 17.51 -6.44
C ALA A 180 -10.16 16.92 -7.83
N GLU A 181 -10.13 15.60 -8.00
CA GLU A 181 -9.79 14.98 -9.29
C GLU A 181 -11.01 14.97 -10.23
N SER A 182 -10.78 15.18 -11.52
CA SER A 182 -11.82 14.94 -12.53
C SER A 182 -11.96 13.44 -12.82
N LEU A 183 -13.18 13.01 -13.14
CA LEU A 183 -13.44 11.59 -13.43
C LEU A 183 -12.63 11.09 -14.64
N PRO A 184 -12.56 11.79 -15.80
CA PRO A 184 -11.77 11.30 -16.93
C PRO A 184 -10.27 11.18 -16.63
N ALA A 185 -9.70 12.16 -15.90
CA ALA A 185 -8.30 12.10 -15.50
C ALA A 185 -8.02 10.90 -14.59
N LEU A 186 -8.95 10.60 -13.67
CA LEU A 186 -8.86 9.43 -12.81
C LEU A 186 -8.95 8.11 -13.59
N VAL A 187 -9.89 8.00 -14.54
CA VAL A 187 -10.04 6.82 -15.42
C VAL A 187 -8.73 6.57 -16.19
N HIS A 188 -8.21 7.60 -16.85
CA HIS A 188 -6.94 7.53 -17.59
C HIS A 188 -5.77 7.14 -16.67
N LYS A 189 -5.67 7.77 -15.51
CA LYS A 189 -4.62 7.49 -14.51
C LYS A 189 -4.61 6.03 -14.07
N VAL A 190 -5.76 5.47 -13.74
CA VAL A 190 -5.88 4.06 -13.33
C VAL A 190 -5.48 3.11 -14.47
N LYS A 191 -5.86 3.41 -15.71
CA LYS A 191 -5.41 2.63 -16.89
C LYS A 191 -3.89 2.64 -17.00
N CYS A 192 -3.27 3.81 -16.98
CA CYS A 192 -1.81 3.93 -17.03
C CYS A 192 -1.12 3.20 -15.87
N LEU A 193 -1.65 3.29 -14.64
CA LEU A 193 -1.09 2.59 -13.48
C LEU A 193 -1.18 1.07 -13.64
N LYS A 194 -2.31 0.56 -14.17
CA LYS A 194 -2.47 -0.87 -14.46
C LYS A 194 -1.48 -1.35 -15.51
N GLU A 195 -1.30 -0.60 -16.61
CA GLU A 195 -0.33 -0.94 -17.64
C GLU A 195 1.12 -0.88 -17.13
N LEU A 196 1.45 0.15 -16.35
CA LEU A 196 2.79 0.40 -15.82
C LEU A 196 3.21 -0.66 -14.80
N LEU A 197 2.31 -1.04 -13.89
CA LEU A 197 2.65 -1.88 -12.74
C LEU A 197 2.14 -3.33 -12.87
N PHE A 198 1.02 -3.58 -13.55
CA PHE A 198 0.30 -4.86 -13.54
C PHE A 198 0.40 -5.64 -14.86
N SER A 199 1.37 -5.30 -15.71
CA SER A 199 1.67 -6.01 -16.96
C SER A 199 2.48 -7.31 -16.77
N GLY A 200 2.91 -7.62 -15.55
CA GLY A 200 3.66 -8.84 -15.22
C GLY A 200 2.79 -10.08 -15.00
N ASN A 201 3.40 -11.26 -15.17
CA ASN A 201 2.77 -12.55 -14.86
C ASN A 201 2.55 -12.74 -13.35
N ASN A 202 1.54 -13.54 -13.01
CA ASN A 202 1.28 -14.00 -11.64
C ASN A 202 2.54 -14.63 -11.02
N ASP A 203 2.91 -14.19 -9.81
CA ASP A 203 4.09 -14.66 -9.07
C ASP A 203 3.94 -16.09 -8.50
N GLY A 204 2.85 -16.80 -8.80
CA GLY A 204 2.61 -18.18 -8.34
C GLY A 204 2.57 -18.28 -6.81
N GLY A 205 2.07 -17.23 -6.14
CA GLY A 205 2.00 -17.14 -4.67
C GLY A 205 3.34 -16.95 -3.95
N ARG A 206 4.45 -16.70 -4.67
CA ARG A 206 5.76 -16.49 -4.02
C ARG A 206 5.78 -15.20 -3.20
N ILE A 207 5.04 -14.18 -3.61
CA ILE A 207 4.89 -12.91 -2.89
C ILE A 207 4.28 -13.09 -1.51
N GLY A 208 3.19 -13.86 -1.40
CA GLY A 208 2.56 -14.17 -0.11
C GLY A 208 3.49 -14.95 0.82
N LYS A 209 4.26 -15.90 0.27
CA LYS A 209 5.31 -16.60 1.03
C LYS A 209 6.40 -15.66 1.51
N ASN A 210 6.81 -14.67 0.71
CA ASN A 210 7.82 -13.70 1.13
C ASN A 210 7.29 -12.76 2.21
N ALA A 211 6.07 -12.22 2.06
CA ALA A 211 5.41 -11.39 3.06
C ALA A 211 5.34 -12.10 4.42
N ARG A 212 4.90 -13.37 4.44
CA ARG A 212 4.88 -14.19 5.65
C ARG A 212 6.26 -14.37 6.27
N ARG A 213 7.29 -14.58 5.46
CA ARG A 213 8.68 -14.69 5.94
C ARG A 213 9.19 -13.40 6.55
N MET A 214 8.90 -12.26 5.93
CA MET A 214 9.30 -10.95 6.43
C MET A 214 8.66 -10.66 7.79
N MET A 215 7.36 -10.91 7.92
CA MET A 215 6.65 -10.79 9.20
C MET A 215 7.18 -11.75 10.28
N MET A 216 7.41 -13.02 9.93
CA MET A 216 7.87 -14.05 10.88
C MET A 216 9.21 -13.71 11.55
N TYR A 217 10.12 -13.06 10.82
CA TYR A 217 11.46 -12.78 11.30
C TYR A 217 11.65 -11.37 11.86
N LEU A 218 10.64 -10.51 11.76
CA LEU A 218 10.67 -9.19 12.36
C LEU A 218 10.63 -9.28 13.89
N SER A 219 11.64 -8.76 14.56
CA SER A 219 11.72 -8.71 16.03
C SER A 219 12.39 -7.44 16.55
N ILE A 220 12.49 -6.42 15.71
CA ILE A 220 12.97 -5.08 16.08
C ILE A 220 11.79 -4.12 16.25
N PRO A 221 11.97 -2.97 16.92
CA PRO A 221 11.01 -1.87 16.85
C PRO A 221 10.78 -1.45 15.39
N ILE A 222 9.53 -1.20 15.03
CA ILE A 222 9.12 -0.85 13.67
C ILE A 222 8.88 0.65 13.55
N ASP A 223 9.24 1.21 12.39
CA ASP A 223 8.88 2.58 12.02
C ASP A 223 7.49 2.66 11.37
N GLU A 224 7.06 3.88 11.03
CA GLU A 224 5.75 4.13 10.42
C GLU A 224 5.58 3.40 9.07
N GLU A 225 6.63 3.31 8.26
CA GLU A 225 6.57 2.70 6.92
C GLU A 225 6.37 1.18 7.04
N LEU A 226 7.07 0.54 7.98
CA LEU A 226 6.83 -0.87 8.31
C LEU A 226 5.47 -1.08 8.95
N GLN A 227 5.01 -0.21 9.85
CA GLN A 227 3.68 -0.30 10.46
C GLN A 227 2.57 -0.22 9.39
N GLN A 228 2.69 0.69 8.42
CA GLN A 228 1.77 0.78 7.28
C GLN A 228 1.78 -0.50 6.45
N THR A 229 2.96 -1.07 6.21
CA THR A 229 3.12 -2.32 5.44
C THR A 229 2.54 -3.53 6.18
N LEU A 230 2.73 -3.62 7.50
CA LEU A 230 2.14 -4.68 8.33
C LEU A 230 0.62 -4.56 8.38
N SER A 231 0.10 -3.36 8.59
CA SER A 231 -1.36 -3.10 8.58
C SER A 231 -1.99 -3.50 7.24
N PHE A 232 -1.28 -3.24 6.13
CA PHE A 232 -1.66 -3.70 4.80
C PHE A 232 -1.70 -5.23 4.69
N PHE A 233 -0.67 -5.93 5.18
CA PHE A 233 -0.64 -7.38 5.19
C PHE A 233 -1.72 -8.00 6.07
N GLU A 234 -1.94 -7.48 7.28
CA GLU A 234 -2.98 -7.94 8.21
C GLU A 234 -4.38 -7.82 7.58
N LYS A 235 -4.66 -6.68 6.95
CA LYS A 235 -5.93 -6.44 6.24
C LYS A 235 -6.19 -7.44 5.12
N ILE A 236 -5.15 -7.90 4.43
CA ILE A 236 -5.26 -8.93 3.38
C ILE A 236 -5.35 -10.33 3.99
N GLN A 237 -4.55 -10.60 5.02
CA GLN A 237 -4.53 -11.87 5.75
C GLN A 237 -5.90 -12.20 6.36
N ALA A 238 -6.66 -11.18 6.78
CA ALA A 238 -8.02 -11.32 7.30
C ALA A 238 -9.09 -11.68 6.24
N ARG A 239 -8.75 -11.67 4.94
CA ARG A 239 -9.68 -12.00 3.86
C ARG A 239 -9.52 -13.44 3.41
N ARG A 240 -10.56 -13.97 2.75
CA ARG A 240 -10.50 -15.30 2.11
C ARG A 240 -9.34 -15.35 1.12
N GLY A 241 -8.49 -16.37 1.24
CA GLY A 241 -7.25 -16.53 0.46
C GLY A 241 -6.01 -15.85 1.07
N GLY A 242 -6.18 -14.97 2.05
CA GLY A 242 -5.09 -14.33 2.78
C GLY A 242 -4.05 -13.66 1.86
N LEU A 243 -2.79 -13.69 2.29
CA LEU A 243 -1.66 -13.12 1.52
C LEU A 243 -1.38 -13.80 0.18
N ASP A 244 -1.98 -14.95 -0.13
CA ASP A 244 -1.81 -15.58 -1.45
C ASP A 244 -2.53 -14.77 -2.54
N MET A 245 -3.53 -13.96 -2.15
CA MET A 245 -4.23 -13.04 -3.04
C MET A 245 -3.33 -11.92 -3.59
N LEU A 246 -2.17 -11.66 -2.98
CA LEU A 246 -1.19 -10.71 -3.51
C LEU A 246 -0.61 -11.15 -4.88
N GLY A 247 -0.71 -12.44 -5.23
CA GLY A 247 -0.30 -12.94 -6.55
C GLY A 247 -1.31 -12.68 -7.68
N SER A 248 -2.53 -12.24 -7.35
CA SER A 248 -3.56 -11.91 -8.34
C SER A 248 -3.53 -10.40 -8.64
N ASN A 249 -3.34 -10.03 -9.91
CA ASN A 249 -3.24 -8.63 -10.34
C ASN A 249 -4.51 -7.83 -9.98
N ASP A 250 -5.69 -8.37 -10.26
CA ASP A 250 -6.96 -7.70 -9.95
C ASP A 250 -7.18 -7.51 -8.44
N ALA A 251 -6.91 -8.56 -7.65
CA ALA A 251 -7.06 -8.49 -6.21
C ALA A 251 -6.04 -7.53 -5.58
N SER A 252 -4.79 -7.59 -6.03
CA SER A 252 -3.71 -6.76 -5.49
C SER A 252 -3.88 -5.28 -5.82
N PHE A 253 -4.33 -4.92 -7.05
CA PHE A 253 -4.64 -3.53 -7.39
C PHE A 253 -5.68 -2.95 -6.44
N ARG A 254 -6.78 -3.69 -6.25
CA ARG A 254 -7.86 -3.32 -5.34
C ARG A 254 -7.35 -3.11 -3.91
N TYR A 255 -6.58 -4.05 -3.36
CA TYR A 255 -6.05 -3.91 -2.00
C TYR A 255 -5.14 -2.71 -1.84
N LEU A 256 -4.33 -2.44 -2.87
CA LEU A 256 -3.39 -1.33 -2.87
C LEU A 256 -4.13 0.02 -2.84
N ILE A 257 -5.09 0.26 -3.73
CA ILE A 257 -5.86 1.52 -3.73
C ILE A 257 -6.76 1.66 -2.51
N GLU A 258 -7.24 0.55 -1.94
CA GLU A 258 -8.06 0.56 -0.72
C GLU A 258 -7.24 0.94 0.52
N SER A 259 -5.96 0.59 0.54
CA SER A 259 -5.08 0.81 1.70
C SER A 259 -4.24 2.08 1.55
N PHE A 260 -3.93 2.47 0.32
CA PHE A 260 -3.11 3.63 -0.03
C PHE A 260 -3.84 4.51 -1.06
N PRO A 261 -5.02 5.08 -0.74
CA PRO A 261 -5.83 5.84 -1.70
C PRO A 261 -5.11 7.05 -2.29
N ARG A 262 -4.16 7.64 -1.54
CA ARG A 262 -3.32 8.75 -2.00
C ARG A 262 -2.44 8.38 -3.21
N LEU A 263 -2.22 7.10 -3.51
CA LEU A 263 -1.51 6.70 -4.73
C LEU A 263 -2.20 7.22 -5.99
N LEU A 264 -3.53 7.34 -5.96
CA LEU A 264 -4.33 7.86 -7.07
C LEU A 264 -4.22 9.39 -7.22
N LEU A 265 -3.52 10.07 -6.31
CA LEU A 265 -3.18 11.50 -6.41
C LEU A 265 -1.80 11.73 -7.00
N LEU A 266 -0.99 10.67 -7.16
CA LEU A 266 0.35 10.79 -7.73
C LEU A 266 0.30 11.03 -9.24
N SER A 267 1.21 11.85 -9.72
CA SER A 267 1.39 12.11 -11.14
C SER A 267 1.98 10.89 -11.84
N VAL A 268 1.34 10.45 -12.93
CA VAL A 268 1.87 9.35 -13.74
C VAL A 268 3.19 9.76 -14.39
N GLU A 269 3.24 10.95 -14.98
CA GLU A 269 4.37 11.43 -15.78
C GLU A 269 5.56 11.88 -14.94
N SER A 270 5.32 12.70 -13.90
CA SER A 270 6.41 13.31 -13.13
C SER A 270 6.84 12.51 -11.90
N HIS A 271 6.10 11.47 -11.53
CA HIS A 271 6.41 10.66 -10.33
C HIS A 271 6.48 9.17 -10.64
N MET A 272 5.37 8.57 -11.11
CA MET A 272 5.30 7.12 -11.27
C MET A 272 6.26 6.59 -12.34
N LYS A 273 6.26 7.17 -13.56
CA LYS A 273 7.17 6.75 -14.64
C LYS A 273 8.64 6.90 -14.25
N PRO A 274 9.12 8.05 -13.73
CA PRO A 274 10.51 8.20 -13.27
C PRO A 274 10.89 7.21 -12.16
N MET A 275 9.99 6.95 -11.21
CA MET A 275 10.24 5.95 -10.16
C MET A 275 10.41 4.54 -10.74
N VAL A 276 9.54 4.16 -11.69
CA VAL A 276 9.64 2.86 -12.38
C VAL A 276 10.95 2.74 -13.15
N GLU A 277 11.29 3.74 -13.96
CA GLU A 277 12.52 3.77 -14.73
C GLU A 277 13.76 3.68 -13.83
N PHE A 278 13.76 4.40 -12.71
CA PHE A 278 14.84 4.33 -11.74
C PHE A 278 14.98 2.93 -11.12
N LEU A 279 13.88 2.30 -10.73
CA LEU A 279 13.89 0.94 -10.17
C LEU A 279 14.37 -0.10 -11.19
N GLU A 280 13.99 0.07 -12.46
CA GLU A 280 14.50 -0.74 -13.58
C GLU A 280 16.02 -0.56 -13.76
N ASN A 281 16.51 0.69 -13.70
CA ASN A 281 17.94 1.00 -13.84
C ASN A 281 18.80 0.40 -12.73
N ILE A 282 18.28 0.28 -11.50
CA ILE A 282 18.96 -0.44 -10.40
C ILE A 282 18.68 -1.96 -10.40
N GLY A 283 18.12 -2.50 -11.47
CA GLY A 283 18.01 -3.93 -11.73
C GLY A 283 16.74 -4.62 -11.22
N VAL A 284 15.67 -3.87 -10.92
CA VAL A 284 14.34 -4.46 -10.66
C VAL A 284 13.63 -4.71 -12.00
N PRO A 285 13.39 -5.95 -12.43
CA PRO A 285 12.72 -6.20 -13.70
C PRO A 285 11.27 -5.69 -13.68
N ARG A 286 10.81 -5.12 -14.80
CA ARG A 286 9.44 -4.57 -14.94
C ARG A 286 8.35 -5.51 -14.44
N GLY A 287 8.38 -6.77 -14.87
CA GLY A 287 7.41 -7.79 -14.46
C GLY A 287 7.47 -8.21 -12.97
N ARG A 288 8.40 -7.65 -12.19
CA ARG A 288 8.56 -7.90 -10.75
C ARG A 288 8.38 -6.62 -9.92
N LEU A 289 8.17 -5.47 -10.55
CA LEU A 289 8.00 -4.20 -9.89
C LEU A 289 6.79 -4.19 -8.93
N LEU A 290 5.67 -4.78 -9.37
CA LEU A 290 4.50 -4.94 -8.52
C LEU A 290 4.82 -5.68 -7.22
N ASN A 291 5.67 -6.71 -7.28
CA ASN A 291 6.02 -7.48 -6.11
C ASN A 291 6.80 -6.65 -5.09
N LEU A 292 7.71 -5.79 -5.58
CA LEU A 292 8.43 -4.84 -4.73
C LEU A 292 7.45 -3.89 -4.04
N ILE A 293 6.53 -3.30 -4.81
CA ILE A 293 5.53 -2.35 -4.31
C ILE A 293 4.60 -3.03 -3.29
N LEU A 294 4.04 -4.19 -3.60
CA LEU A 294 3.12 -4.88 -2.70
C LEU A 294 3.80 -5.36 -1.41
N LEU A 295 5.11 -5.66 -1.45
CA LEU A 295 5.86 -6.06 -0.26
C LEU A 295 6.32 -4.88 0.61
N PHE A 296 6.33 -3.66 0.07
CA PHE A 296 6.60 -2.42 0.81
C PHE A 296 5.94 -1.22 0.12
N PRO A 297 4.61 -1.06 0.28
CA PRO A 297 3.84 0.00 -0.40
C PRO A 297 4.33 1.43 -0.18
N PRO A 298 4.92 1.82 0.98
CA PRO A 298 5.45 3.17 1.18
C PRO A 298 6.44 3.63 0.10
N ILE A 299 7.13 2.71 -0.57
CA ILE A 299 8.06 3.04 -1.67
C ILE A 299 7.41 3.87 -2.78
N ILE A 300 6.09 3.70 -3.02
CA ILE A 300 5.35 4.44 -4.04
C ILE A 300 5.41 5.95 -3.80
N PHE A 301 5.55 6.39 -2.55
CA PHE A 301 5.55 7.81 -2.18
C PHE A 301 6.95 8.42 -2.13
N TYR A 302 8.00 7.65 -2.39
CA TYR A 302 9.35 8.18 -2.33
C TYR A 302 9.69 8.94 -3.61
N ASN A 303 10.38 10.07 -3.45
CA ASN A 303 11.11 10.64 -4.56
C ASN A 303 12.37 9.81 -4.86
N ILE A 304 12.89 9.94 -6.08
CA ILE A 304 14.05 9.16 -6.53
C ILE A 304 15.27 9.39 -5.65
N GLU A 305 15.50 10.63 -5.20
CA GLU A 305 16.66 10.98 -4.36
C GLU A 305 16.64 10.26 -3.01
N LEU A 306 15.46 10.08 -2.42
CA LEU A 306 15.29 9.31 -1.19
C LEU A 306 15.58 7.82 -1.42
N ILE A 307 15.12 7.24 -2.54
CA ILE A 307 15.42 5.84 -2.87
C ILE A 307 16.93 5.67 -3.07
N LYS A 308 17.58 6.56 -3.84
CA LYS A 308 19.05 6.57 -4.03
C LYS A 308 19.79 6.63 -2.70
N LEU A 309 19.43 7.57 -1.83
CA LEU A 309 20.06 7.73 -0.51
C LEU A 309 19.94 6.46 0.34
N ARG A 310 18.74 5.85 0.37
CA ARG A 310 18.49 4.63 1.16
C ARG A 310 19.21 3.41 0.58
N VAL A 311 19.29 3.29 -0.74
CA VAL A 311 20.04 2.24 -1.43
C VAL A 311 21.55 2.35 -1.19
N LEU A 312 22.12 3.57 -1.22
CA LEU A 312 23.55 3.81 -1.02
C LEU A 312 24.04 3.36 0.37
N ALA A 313 23.16 3.30 1.37
CA ALA A 313 23.49 2.78 2.69
C ALA A 313 23.95 1.30 2.67
N PHE A 314 23.64 0.56 1.59
CA PHE A 314 23.93 -0.87 1.45
C PHE A 314 24.93 -1.18 0.31
N LYS A 315 25.68 -0.18 -0.16
CA LYS A 315 26.66 -0.35 -1.26
C LYS A 315 27.74 -1.41 -0.99
N GLU A 316 28.09 -1.62 0.28
CA GLU A 316 29.08 -2.63 0.71
C GLU A 316 28.52 -4.06 0.73
N VAL A 317 27.18 -4.19 0.72
CA VAL A 317 26.45 -5.48 0.69
C VAL A 317 26.12 -5.87 -0.74
N ALA A 318 25.69 -4.90 -1.54
CA ALA A 318 25.33 -5.09 -2.94
C ALA A 318 25.85 -3.91 -3.77
N VAL A 319 26.52 -4.23 -4.87
CA VAL A 319 26.89 -3.24 -5.88
C VAL A 319 25.61 -2.55 -6.35
N VAL A 320 25.66 -1.21 -6.38
CA VAL A 320 24.54 -0.33 -6.75
C VAL A 320 24.32 -0.41 -8.26
N ASP A 321 23.84 -1.58 -8.70
CA ASP A 321 23.48 -1.98 -10.06
C ASP A 321 22.54 -3.20 -9.92
N LYS A 322 22.70 -4.23 -10.76
CA LYS A 322 21.84 -5.44 -10.82
C LYS A 322 21.69 -6.21 -9.50
N ASP A 323 22.66 -6.13 -8.60
CA ASP A 323 22.59 -6.84 -7.33
C ASP A 323 21.67 -6.15 -6.33
N MET A 324 21.51 -4.83 -6.43
CA MET A 324 20.60 -4.08 -5.57
C MET A 324 19.14 -4.40 -5.88
N GLY A 325 18.75 -4.44 -7.16
CA GLY A 325 17.39 -4.81 -7.54
C GLY A 325 17.00 -6.22 -7.06
N LYS A 326 17.93 -7.18 -7.10
CA LYS A 326 17.73 -8.52 -6.52
C LYS A 326 17.56 -8.48 -5.00
N LEU A 327 18.33 -7.66 -4.30
CA LEU A 327 18.23 -7.48 -2.86
C LEU A 327 16.88 -6.87 -2.47
N LEU A 328 16.47 -5.81 -3.17
CA LEU A 328 15.17 -5.16 -2.98
C LEU A 328 14.02 -6.13 -3.22
N LEU A 329 14.05 -6.94 -4.29
CA LEU A 329 13.00 -7.94 -4.54
C LEU A 329 12.90 -9.03 -3.46
N LYS A 330 14.02 -9.35 -2.80
CA LYS A 330 14.03 -10.29 -1.68
C LYS A 330 13.50 -9.66 -0.41
N TYR A 331 13.89 -8.42 -0.12
CA TYR A 331 13.58 -7.76 1.15
C TYR A 331 13.47 -6.23 1.00
N PRO A 332 12.32 -5.73 0.50
CA PRO A 332 12.08 -4.31 0.31
C PRO A 332 12.18 -3.47 1.58
N TRP A 333 11.92 -4.08 2.75
CA TRP A 333 11.98 -3.43 4.06
C TRP A 333 13.38 -2.90 4.39
N ILE A 334 14.42 -3.31 3.66
CA ILE A 334 15.77 -2.73 3.74
C ILE A 334 15.80 -1.22 3.54
N LEU A 335 14.80 -0.67 2.84
CA LEU A 335 14.67 0.77 2.65
C LEU A 335 14.15 1.49 3.89
N SER A 336 13.46 0.82 4.81
CA SER A 336 12.90 1.45 6.02
C SER A 336 13.98 1.97 6.97
N THR A 337 13.65 2.97 7.77
CA THR A 337 14.60 3.59 8.69
C THR A 337 15.04 2.61 9.78
N SER A 338 14.09 1.90 10.38
CA SER A 338 14.32 0.90 11.43
C SER A 338 15.26 -0.22 10.99
N ILE A 339 15.08 -0.75 9.78
CA ILE A 339 15.96 -1.80 9.24
C ILE A 339 17.37 -1.27 8.95
N ARG A 340 17.48 -0.03 8.46
CA ARG A 340 18.78 0.61 8.20
C ARG A 340 19.55 0.92 9.48
N GLU A 341 18.85 1.28 10.55
CA GLU A 341 19.46 1.44 11.88
C GLU A 341 19.89 0.08 12.42
N ASN A 342 19.01 -0.93 12.37
CA ASN A 342 19.34 -2.27 12.82
C ASN A 342 20.48 -2.92 12.01
N TYR A 343 20.68 -2.56 10.75
CA TYR A 343 21.85 -3.00 9.99
C TYR A 343 23.17 -2.63 10.69
N LYS A 344 23.27 -1.43 11.27
CA LYS A 344 24.46 -1.01 12.03
C LYS A 344 24.63 -1.85 13.29
N GLU A 345 23.54 -2.11 13.99
CA GLU A 345 23.53 -2.94 15.20
C GLU A 345 23.95 -4.39 14.91
N VAL A 346 23.46 -4.96 13.80
CA VAL A 346 23.84 -6.31 13.34
C VAL A 346 25.33 -6.37 12.99
N LEU A 347 25.87 -5.36 12.28
CA LEU A 347 27.31 -5.30 11.99
C LEU A 347 28.15 -5.18 13.26
N TYR A 348 27.72 -4.32 14.20
CA TYR A 348 28.40 -4.13 15.48
C TYR A 348 28.40 -5.43 16.31
N PHE A 349 27.24 -6.09 16.41
CA PHE A 349 27.10 -7.38 17.08
C PHE A 349 28.07 -8.44 16.52
N PHE A 350 28.08 -8.65 15.20
CA PHE A 350 28.99 -9.65 14.61
C PHE A 350 30.46 -9.27 14.71
N ASN A 351 30.78 -7.98 14.76
CA ASN A 351 32.14 -7.52 15.04
C ASN A 351 32.58 -7.89 16.47
N LEU A 352 31.69 -7.77 17.48
CA LEU A 352 31.97 -8.24 18.84
C LEU A 352 32.22 -9.75 18.89
N GLU A 353 31.47 -10.52 18.11
CA GLU A 353 31.64 -11.96 17.91
C GLU A 353 32.86 -12.33 17.02
N LYS A 354 33.68 -11.33 16.67
CA LYS A 354 34.90 -11.47 15.83
C LYS A 354 34.64 -12.19 14.50
N VAL A 355 33.44 -12.01 13.95
CA VAL A 355 33.05 -12.55 12.65
C VAL A 355 33.54 -11.59 11.55
N PRO A 356 34.23 -12.08 10.51
CA PRO A 356 34.66 -11.22 9.41
C PRO A 356 33.49 -10.50 8.74
N ILE A 357 33.57 -9.18 8.61
CA ILE A 357 32.50 -8.34 8.04
C ILE A 357 32.06 -8.78 6.64
N LEU A 358 32.99 -9.24 5.80
CA LEU A 358 32.70 -9.75 4.46
C LEU A 358 31.79 -10.99 4.48
N SER A 359 31.89 -11.82 5.51
CA SER A 359 31.00 -12.97 5.71
C SER A 359 29.59 -12.51 6.06
N VAL A 360 29.48 -11.47 6.91
CA VAL A 360 28.20 -10.86 7.29
C VAL A 360 27.53 -10.20 6.07
N HIS A 361 28.28 -9.45 5.26
CA HIS A 361 27.75 -8.86 4.03
C HIS A 361 27.25 -9.93 3.06
N ARG A 362 27.98 -11.05 2.90
CA ARG A 362 27.54 -12.18 2.07
C ARG A 362 26.27 -12.83 2.61
N ALA A 363 26.18 -12.99 3.93
CA ALA A 363 24.98 -13.49 4.61
C ALA A 363 23.76 -12.58 4.36
N ILE A 364 23.92 -11.27 4.52
CA ILE A 364 22.84 -10.29 4.28
C ILE A 364 22.43 -10.27 2.80
N LYS A 365 23.39 -10.26 1.86
CA LYS A 365 23.11 -10.27 0.42
C LYS A 365 22.28 -11.50 0.00
N SER A 366 22.59 -12.66 0.57
CA SER A 366 21.90 -13.90 0.25
C SER A 366 20.56 -14.03 0.99
N TRP A 367 20.50 -13.59 2.26
CA TRP A 367 19.36 -13.73 3.16
C TRP A 367 19.11 -12.48 4.03
N PRO A 368 18.59 -11.40 3.44
CA PRO A 368 18.42 -10.10 4.10
C PRO A 368 17.43 -10.09 5.27
N HIS A 369 16.60 -11.12 5.43
CA HIS A 369 15.66 -11.27 6.56
C HIS A 369 16.34 -11.23 7.94
N ILE A 370 17.66 -11.49 8.01
CA ILE A 370 18.47 -11.28 9.23
C ILE A 370 18.35 -9.84 9.75
N LEU A 371 18.22 -8.86 8.85
CA LEU A 371 18.08 -7.46 9.25
C LEU A 371 16.75 -7.14 9.92
N GLY A 372 15.75 -8.03 9.84
CA GLY A 372 14.52 -7.91 10.62
C GLY A 372 14.65 -8.41 12.06
N CYS A 373 15.70 -9.17 12.39
CA CYS A 373 15.91 -9.71 13.71
C CYS A 373 16.68 -8.74 14.61
N SER A 374 16.32 -8.71 15.89
CA SER A 374 17.10 -8.06 16.93
C SER A 374 18.40 -8.83 17.17
N THR A 375 19.44 -8.13 17.58
CA THR A 375 20.73 -8.74 17.97
C THR A 375 20.55 -9.75 19.10
N SER A 376 19.64 -9.50 20.06
CA SER A 376 19.28 -10.44 21.12
C SER A 376 18.72 -11.77 20.61
N LYS A 377 17.89 -11.74 19.55
CA LYS A 377 17.34 -12.96 18.92
C LYS A 377 18.42 -13.73 18.16
N LEU A 378 19.29 -13.02 17.44
CA LEU A 378 20.42 -13.63 16.72
C LEU A 378 21.42 -14.26 17.69
N LYS A 379 21.66 -13.63 18.85
CA LYS A 379 22.58 -14.10 19.89
C LYS A 379 22.30 -15.52 20.35
N LEU A 380 21.02 -15.90 20.50
CA LEU A 380 20.63 -17.26 20.89
C LEU A 380 21.21 -18.34 19.97
N MET A 381 21.22 -18.07 18.66
CA MET A 381 21.78 -19.00 17.68
C MET A 381 23.31 -18.95 17.63
N VAL A 382 23.89 -17.78 17.85
CA VAL A 382 25.35 -17.60 17.90
C VAL A 382 25.95 -18.32 19.12
N GLU A 383 25.32 -18.19 20.30
CA GLU A 383 25.70 -18.91 21.52
C GLU A 383 25.61 -20.43 21.33
N HIS A 384 24.55 -20.91 20.68
CA HIS A 384 24.44 -22.34 20.36
C HIS A 384 25.51 -22.82 19.38
N PHE A 385 25.92 -22.00 18.40
CA PHE A 385 27.06 -22.32 17.56
C PHE A 385 28.37 -22.35 18.34
N ASP A 386 28.54 -21.48 19.34
CA ASP A 386 29.69 -21.50 20.24
C ASP A 386 29.77 -22.80 21.04
N GLU A 387 28.64 -23.29 21.59
CA GLU A 387 28.56 -24.59 22.27
C GLU A 387 29.03 -25.75 21.38
N LEU A 388 28.84 -25.63 20.05
CA LEU A 388 29.30 -26.59 19.05
C LEU A 388 30.73 -26.31 18.53
N GLY A 389 31.44 -25.35 19.12
CA GLY A 389 32.81 -24.97 18.74
C GLY A 389 32.92 -24.13 17.46
N VAL A 390 31.81 -23.56 16.97
CA VAL A 390 31.72 -22.75 15.76
C VAL A 390 31.72 -21.26 16.12
N ARG A 391 32.89 -20.62 16.10
CA ARG A 391 33.09 -19.19 16.45
C ARG A 391 33.86 -18.40 15.41
N ASN A 392 33.87 -17.07 15.55
CA ASN A 392 34.76 -16.15 14.83
C ASN A 392 34.74 -16.41 13.30
N LYS A 393 35.88 -16.81 12.73
CA LYS A 393 36.03 -17.16 11.30
C LYS A 393 35.17 -18.37 10.89
N LYS A 394 35.04 -19.40 11.73
CA LYS A 394 34.19 -20.58 11.45
C LYS A 394 32.72 -20.19 11.41
N LEU A 395 32.27 -19.38 12.37
CA LEU A 395 30.91 -18.81 12.35
C LEU A 395 30.67 -18.00 11.07
N GLY A 396 31.65 -17.16 10.69
CA GLY A 396 31.63 -16.44 9.42
C GLY A 396 31.44 -17.35 8.20
N GLN A 397 32.15 -18.48 8.12
CA GLN A 397 32.00 -19.45 7.02
C GLN A 397 30.60 -20.06 6.98
N VAL A 398 30.06 -20.43 8.14
CA VAL A 398 28.72 -21.02 8.26
C VAL A 398 27.65 -20.03 7.82
N ILE A 399 27.63 -18.81 8.36
CA ILE A 399 26.56 -17.84 8.04
C ILE A 399 26.69 -17.29 6.61
N ALA A 400 27.90 -17.27 6.04
CA ALA A 400 28.10 -16.85 4.66
C ALA A 400 27.57 -17.87 3.64
N LYS A 401 27.57 -19.17 3.99
CA LYS A 401 27.03 -20.27 3.17
C LYS A 401 25.54 -20.51 3.44
N SER A 402 25.14 -20.48 4.71
CA SER A 402 23.82 -20.88 5.21
C SER A 402 23.26 -19.87 6.22
N PRO A 403 23.02 -18.60 5.83
CA PRO A 403 22.56 -17.54 6.71
C PRO A 403 21.19 -17.80 7.36
N GLN A 404 20.32 -18.59 6.70
CA GLN A 404 19.00 -18.96 7.20
C GLN A 404 19.04 -19.71 8.54
N LEU A 405 20.18 -20.29 8.91
CA LEU A 405 20.35 -20.98 10.19
C LEU A 405 20.25 -20.00 11.37
N LEU A 406 20.66 -18.73 11.21
CA LEU A 406 20.54 -17.70 12.24
C LEU A 406 19.08 -17.38 12.59
N LEU A 407 18.12 -17.76 11.74
CA LEU A 407 16.70 -17.46 11.92
C LEU A 407 15.91 -18.64 12.49
N ARG A 408 16.59 -19.75 12.77
CA ARG A 408 16.00 -20.94 13.38
C ARG A 408 15.98 -20.79 14.89
N LYS A 409 15.20 -21.66 15.54
CA LYS A 409 15.34 -21.88 16.98
C LYS A 409 16.49 -22.87 17.21
N PRO A 410 17.28 -22.74 18.29
CA PRO A 410 18.36 -23.67 18.58
C PRO A 410 17.92 -25.13 18.57
N GLN A 411 16.74 -25.43 19.13
CA GLN A 411 16.19 -26.79 19.18
C GLN A 411 15.90 -27.39 17.79
N GLU A 412 15.64 -26.56 16.78
CA GLU A 412 15.35 -27.02 15.42
C GLU A 412 16.61 -27.51 14.69
N LEU A 413 17.81 -27.09 15.10
CA LEU A 413 19.06 -27.55 14.47
C LEU A 413 19.36 -29.02 14.76
N LEU A 414 18.92 -29.55 15.91
CA LEU A 414 19.09 -30.97 16.25
C LEU A 414 18.32 -31.90 15.30
N GLN A 415 17.26 -31.40 14.65
CA GLN A 415 16.48 -32.13 13.64
C GLN A 415 17.06 -32.00 12.23
N VAL A 416 17.92 -31.00 11.99
CA VAL A 416 18.61 -30.84 10.71
C VAL A 416 19.85 -31.70 10.76
N ASN A 417 19.79 -32.86 10.08
CA ASN A 417 20.86 -33.85 9.94
C ASN A 417 22.26 -33.22 10.08
N LEU A 418 23.00 -33.62 11.14
CA LEU A 418 24.34 -33.13 11.48
C LEU A 418 25.30 -33.12 10.27
N ASN A 419 25.06 -33.97 9.27
CA ASN A 419 25.79 -33.99 8.00
C ASN A 419 25.80 -32.65 7.25
N CYS A 420 24.73 -31.84 7.25
CA CYS A 420 24.72 -30.52 6.58
C CYS A 420 25.61 -29.49 7.29
N LEU A 421 25.65 -29.54 8.62
CA LEU A 421 26.57 -28.75 9.44
C LEU A 421 28.01 -29.23 9.22
N TYR A 422 28.26 -30.55 9.20
CA TYR A 422 29.56 -31.14 8.90
C TYR A 422 30.10 -30.73 7.52
N THR A 423 29.29 -30.74 6.44
CA THR A 423 29.72 -30.22 5.12
C THR A 423 29.95 -28.70 5.08
N SER A 424 29.32 -27.93 5.97
CA SER A 424 29.53 -26.47 6.06
C SER A 424 30.70 -26.10 6.97
N ILE A 425 31.09 -27.00 7.89
CA ILE A 425 32.13 -26.82 8.91
C ILE A 425 33.47 -27.47 8.49
N ILE A 426 33.49 -28.46 7.59
CA ILE A 426 34.70 -29.21 7.20
C ILE A 426 35.26 -28.90 5.79
N ILE A 427 34.63 -28.02 5.00
CA ILE A 427 35.22 -27.48 3.75
C ILE A 427 35.12 -25.96 3.76
#